data_AF-A0A9X7FYR6-F1
#
_entry.id   AF-A0A9X7FYR6-F1
#
_cell.length_a   1.000
_cell.length_b   1.000
_cell.length_c   1.000
_cell.angle_alpha   90.00
_cell.angle_beta   90.00
_cell.angle_gamma   90.00
#
_symmetry.space_group_name_H-M   'P 1'
#
loop_
_entity.id
_entity.type
_entity.pdbx_description
1 polymer ?
#
loop_
_entity_poly.entity_id
_entity_poly.type
_entity_poly.pdbx_seq_one_letter_code
_entity_poly.pdbx_strand_id
1 'polypeptide(L)'
;MRSMFATHARKMGNSMWLVPMGSAVDEDEITNEEGGILHYTPIEGARPERVGAPDIPSFYDRILNNHDGDIDDLSGAREISQGRLPAGLDTYSGLSLMVEQENEKLAVSSQNYEHGMKRLLQRVLLLMKKHYTEERMARILGPDNDIELVSFRGSDLSGGEDMNIVQGSSLPEMKSAQQDRIMTLWDKGAIVKKDGSPDPQALLKLMGMGDSNELFEMQQLDENKAKMENKQFEQLAQNPEVLQLLQQYNMQQQQFEQQAQVMQMQGIDPMQAGMQPPQLPIPTPQVRDFYDHEVHVYMHNAFRKSSVYDELPPEVQQLVDEHVQQHMEALHAPMEADRRQQMEQEQHMQEEQRAMKKQDLQLQHRKLDIEEKKVEKQMKK
;
A
#
# COMPACT_ATOMS: atom_id res chain seq x y z
N MET A 1 -23.45 -15.09 -44.37
CA MET A 1 -24.77 -15.49 -43.83
C MET A 1 -25.73 -14.31 -43.63
N ARG A 2 -25.32 -13.20 -42.99
CA ARG A 2 -26.16 -11.98 -42.93
C ARG A 2 -26.60 -11.47 -44.32
N SER A 3 -25.77 -11.66 -45.34
CA SER A 3 -26.12 -11.42 -46.76
C SER A 3 -27.21 -12.36 -47.31
N MET A 4 -27.24 -13.63 -46.88
CA MET A 4 -28.27 -14.59 -47.26
C MET A 4 -29.61 -14.25 -46.60
N PHE A 5 -29.58 -13.83 -45.32
CA PHE A 5 -30.75 -13.30 -44.63
C PHE A 5 -31.29 -12.04 -45.31
N ALA A 6 -30.42 -11.07 -45.62
CA ALA A 6 -30.81 -9.86 -46.35
C ALA A 6 -31.37 -10.17 -47.74
N THR A 7 -30.81 -11.17 -48.44
CA THR A 7 -31.31 -11.65 -49.74
C THR A 7 -32.67 -12.32 -49.59
N HIS A 8 -32.87 -13.14 -48.55
CA HIS A 8 -34.13 -13.79 -48.24
C HIS A 8 -35.20 -12.74 -47.92
N ALA A 9 -34.92 -11.81 -47.00
CA ALA A 9 -35.82 -10.70 -46.66
C ALA A 9 -36.17 -9.85 -47.88
N ARG A 10 -35.21 -9.56 -48.76
CA ARG A 10 -35.45 -8.82 -50.01
C ARG A 10 -36.33 -9.58 -51.00
N LYS A 11 -36.12 -10.89 -51.16
CA LYS A 11 -36.91 -11.76 -52.04
C LYS A 11 -38.32 -12.02 -51.50
N MET A 12 -38.46 -12.07 -50.18
CA MET A 12 -39.73 -12.34 -49.50
C MET A 12 -40.56 -11.09 -49.20
N GLY A 13 -39.94 -9.90 -49.20
CA GLY A 13 -40.65 -8.62 -49.05
C GLY A 13 -41.65 -8.34 -50.18
N ASN A 14 -41.38 -8.84 -51.39
CA ASN A 14 -42.32 -8.84 -52.50
C ASN A 14 -42.68 -10.27 -52.93
N SER A 15 -43.63 -10.89 -52.22
CA SER A 15 -44.08 -12.24 -52.55
C SER A 15 -44.87 -12.28 -53.86
N MET A 16 -44.83 -13.44 -54.53
CA MET A 16 -45.42 -13.62 -55.85
C MET A 16 -46.96 -13.58 -55.81
N TRP A 17 -47.55 -13.08 -56.89
CA TRP A 17 -48.99 -13.12 -57.14
C TRP A 17 -49.36 -14.38 -57.93
N LEU A 18 -50.43 -15.05 -57.52
CA LEU A 18 -51.06 -16.12 -58.30
C LEU A 18 -52.17 -15.49 -59.14
N VAL A 19 -51.98 -15.40 -60.45
CA VAL A 19 -52.98 -14.88 -61.39
C VAL A 19 -53.54 -16.03 -62.23
N PRO A 20 -54.86 -16.28 -62.21
CA PRO A 20 -55.49 -17.27 -63.07
C PRO A 20 -55.29 -16.94 -64.56
N MET A 21 -54.89 -17.92 -65.37
CA MET A 21 -54.69 -17.72 -66.81
C MET A 21 -56.00 -17.28 -67.48
N GLY A 22 -55.97 -16.11 -68.13
CA GLY A 22 -57.13 -15.49 -68.76
C GLY A 22 -57.77 -14.34 -67.97
N SER A 23 -57.34 -14.06 -66.73
CA SER A 23 -57.96 -13.05 -65.84
C SER A 23 -57.80 -11.57 -66.29
N ALA A 24 -57.14 -11.32 -67.44
CA ALA A 24 -56.94 -9.99 -68.03
C ALA A 24 -56.47 -8.92 -67.02
N VAL A 25 -55.55 -9.31 -66.12
CA VAL A 25 -54.91 -8.42 -65.16
C VAL A 25 -53.77 -7.69 -65.87
N ASP A 26 -53.71 -6.37 -65.71
CA ASP A 26 -52.58 -5.57 -66.19
C ASP A 26 -51.39 -5.76 -65.24
N GLU A 27 -50.24 -6.20 -65.76
CA GLU A 27 -49.04 -6.44 -64.97
C GLU A 27 -48.48 -5.13 -64.37
N ASP A 28 -48.75 -3.99 -65.01
CA ASP A 28 -48.33 -2.67 -64.56
C ASP A 28 -49.16 -2.15 -63.36
N GLU A 29 -50.35 -2.71 -63.10
CA GLU A 29 -51.17 -2.40 -61.92
C GLU A 29 -50.72 -3.16 -60.65
N ILE A 30 -49.86 -4.19 -60.79
CA ILE A 30 -49.35 -5.00 -59.67
C ILE A 30 -48.21 -4.24 -58.97
N THR A 31 -48.58 -3.19 -58.24
CA THR A 31 -47.66 -2.34 -57.47
C THR A 31 -47.91 -2.48 -55.97
N ASN A 32 -46.88 -2.19 -55.16
CA ASN A 32 -46.99 -2.14 -53.69
C ASN A 32 -47.27 -0.70 -53.19
N GLU A 33 -47.88 0.15 -54.02
CA GLU A 33 -48.22 1.53 -53.65
C GLU A 33 -49.49 1.59 -52.79
N GLU A 34 -49.49 2.50 -51.80
CA GLU A 34 -50.61 2.68 -50.88
C GLU A 34 -51.84 3.20 -51.65
N GLY A 35 -52.91 2.40 -51.72
CA GLY A 35 -54.13 2.74 -52.45
C GLY A 35 -54.19 2.24 -53.91
N GLY A 36 -53.29 1.35 -54.32
CA GLY A 36 -53.37 0.70 -55.64
C GLY A 36 -54.67 -0.11 -55.81
N ILE A 37 -55.35 0.11 -56.94
CA ILE A 37 -56.56 -0.62 -57.32
C ILE A 37 -56.16 -1.63 -58.40
N LEU A 38 -56.42 -2.92 -58.15
CA LEU A 38 -56.14 -3.99 -59.10
C LEU A 38 -57.42 -4.39 -59.84
N HIS A 39 -57.48 -4.11 -61.13
CA HIS A 39 -58.58 -4.54 -61.98
C HIS A 39 -58.33 -5.98 -62.45
N TYR A 40 -59.33 -6.85 -62.27
CA TYR A 40 -59.26 -8.22 -62.75
C TYR A 40 -60.63 -8.70 -63.22
N THR A 41 -60.63 -9.62 -64.18
CA THR A 41 -61.86 -10.32 -64.60
C THR A 41 -61.95 -11.65 -63.84
N PRO A 42 -62.99 -11.88 -63.03
CA PRO A 42 -63.16 -13.15 -62.33
C PRO A 42 -63.54 -14.27 -63.30
N ILE A 43 -62.77 -15.36 -63.30
CA ILE A 43 -63.03 -16.57 -64.09
C ILE A 43 -63.31 -17.70 -63.10
N GLU A 44 -64.50 -18.31 -63.18
CA GLU A 44 -64.97 -19.37 -62.26
C GLU A 44 -64.83 -19.02 -60.76
N GLY A 45 -64.90 -17.73 -60.40
CA GLY A 45 -64.78 -17.27 -59.01
C GLY A 45 -63.34 -17.25 -58.47
N ALA A 46 -62.34 -17.59 -59.28
CA ALA A 46 -60.94 -17.42 -58.92
C ALA A 46 -60.52 -15.94 -59.02
N ARG A 47 -59.87 -15.44 -57.97
CA ARG A 47 -59.33 -14.07 -57.89
C ARG A 47 -57.80 -14.13 -57.76
N PRO A 48 -57.08 -13.09 -58.19
CA PRO A 48 -55.66 -12.98 -57.90
C PRO A 48 -55.40 -12.97 -56.39
N GLU A 49 -54.54 -13.86 -55.90
CA GLU A 49 -54.17 -13.93 -54.49
C GLU A 49 -52.65 -13.85 -54.32
N ARG A 50 -52.22 -13.09 -53.32
CA ARG A 50 -50.80 -12.98 -52.97
C ARG A 50 -50.38 -14.18 -52.15
N VAL A 51 -49.32 -14.87 -52.57
CA VAL A 51 -48.76 -15.98 -51.79
C VAL A 51 -48.12 -15.40 -50.53
N GLY A 52 -48.46 -15.95 -49.36
CA GLY A 52 -47.76 -15.61 -48.13
C GLY A 52 -46.28 -16.00 -48.26
N ALA A 53 -45.37 -15.10 -47.91
CA ALA A 53 -43.95 -15.46 -47.85
C ALA A 53 -43.76 -16.60 -46.84
N PRO A 54 -42.95 -17.64 -47.15
CA PRO A 54 -42.58 -18.64 -46.17
C PRO A 54 -41.85 -17.99 -44.99
N ASP A 55 -42.18 -18.42 -43.78
CA ASP A 55 -41.46 -17.98 -42.58
C ASP A 55 -39.97 -18.33 -42.68
N ILE A 56 -39.15 -17.46 -42.11
CA ILE A 56 -37.70 -17.71 -42.04
C ILE A 56 -37.49 -18.95 -41.16
N PRO A 57 -36.79 -19.99 -41.64
CA PRO A 57 -36.51 -21.17 -40.84
C PRO A 57 -35.76 -20.81 -39.55
N SER A 58 -36.26 -21.29 -38.40
CA SER A 58 -35.71 -21.00 -37.06
C SER A 58 -34.25 -21.45 -36.84
N PHE A 59 -33.71 -22.28 -37.74
CA PHE A 59 -32.29 -22.67 -37.73
C PHE A 59 -31.35 -21.47 -37.95
N TYR A 60 -31.79 -20.42 -38.66
CA TYR A 60 -30.98 -19.21 -38.85
C TYR A 60 -30.72 -18.48 -37.53
N ASP A 61 -31.72 -18.37 -36.66
CA ASP A 61 -31.56 -17.73 -35.34
C ASP A 61 -30.64 -18.56 -34.44
N ARG A 62 -30.75 -19.89 -34.50
CA ARG A 62 -29.83 -20.78 -33.77
C ARG A 62 -28.39 -20.60 -34.23
N ILE A 63 -28.13 -20.49 -35.53
CA ILE A 63 -26.76 -20.26 -36.04
C ILE A 63 -26.24 -18.89 -35.59
N LEU A 64 -27.06 -17.84 -35.64
CA LEU A 64 -26.64 -16.50 -35.20
C LEU A 64 -26.24 -16.51 -33.72
N ASN A 65 -27.07 -17.10 -32.87
CA ASN A 65 -26.76 -17.23 -31.44
C ASN A 65 -25.52 -18.11 -31.18
N ASN A 66 -25.33 -19.18 -31.97
CA ASN A 66 -24.14 -20.02 -31.86
C ASN A 66 -22.88 -19.25 -32.26
N HIS A 67 -22.93 -18.41 -33.29
CA HIS A 67 -21.78 -17.62 -33.70
C HIS A 67 -21.38 -16.55 -32.68
N ASP A 68 -22.35 -15.94 -32.02
CA ASP A 68 -22.06 -15.02 -30.92
C ASP A 68 -21.33 -15.78 -29.78
N GLY A 69 -21.78 -17.01 -29.46
CA GLY A 69 -21.08 -17.89 -28.52
C GLY A 69 -19.69 -18.35 -28.99
N ASP A 70 -19.53 -18.71 -30.27
CA ASP A 70 -18.24 -19.09 -30.85
C ASP A 70 -17.24 -17.92 -30.79
N ILE A 71 -17.72 -16.69 -31.01
CA ILE A 71 -16.90 -15.47 -30.93
C ILE A 71 -16.50 -15.22 -29.47
N ASP A 72 -17.42 -15.36 -28.53
CA ASP A 72 -17.11 -15.21 -27.10
C ASP A 72 -16.08 -16.25 -26.64
N ASP A 73 -16.26 -17.53 -27.02
CA ASP A 73 -15.32 -18.61 -26.70
C ASP A 73 -13.94 -18.38 -27.34
N LEU A 74 -13.88 -17.89 -28.59
CA LEU A 74 -12.64 -17.61 -29.30
C LEU A 74 -11.94 -16.34 -28.78
N SER A 75 -12.70 -15.36 -28.31
CA SER A 75 -12.18 -14.11 -27.75
C SER A 75 -11.42 -14.31 -26.43
N GLY A 76 -11.66 -15.44 -25.76
CA GLY A 76 -11.08 -15.75 -24.46
C GLY A 76 -11.67 -14.94 -23.30
N ALA A 77 -12.55 -13.97 -23.56
CA ALA A 77 -13.29 -13.21 -22.57
C ALA A 77 -14.57 -13.96 -22.19
N ARG A 78 -14.68 -14.46 -20.96
CA ARG A 78 -15.87 -15.17 -20.47
C ARG A 78 -16.80 -14.29 -19.66
N GLU A 79 -17.93 -14.87 -19.28
CA GLU A 79 -19.02 -14.25 -18.51
C GLU A 79 -18.53 -13.46 -17.29
N ILE A 80 -17.47 -13.89 -16.59
CA ILE A 80 -16.92 -13.16 -15.44
C ILE A 80 -16.28 -11.82 -15.82
N SER A 81 -15.48 -11.77 -16.89
CA SER A 81 -14.98 -10.51 -17.43
C SER A 81 -16.12 -9.60 -17.91
N GLN A 82 -17.28 -10.17 -18.23
CA GLN A 82 -18.50 -9.43 -18.59
C GLN A 82 -19.43 -9.17 -17.39
N GLY A 83 -19.04 -9.56 -16.16
CA GLY A 83 -19.82 -9.39 -14.94
C GLY A 83 -21.08 -10.26 -14.85
N ARG A 84 -21.21 -11.28 -15.69
CA ARG A 84 -22.29 -12.27 -15.67
C ARG A 84 -21.84 -13.49 -14.87
N LEU A 85 -22.54 -13.77 -13.78
CA LEU A 85 -22.30 -14.96 -12.97
C LEU A 85 -23.19 -16.11 -13.46
N PRO A 86 -22.64 -17.33 -13.62
CA PRO A 86 -23.46 -18.51 -13.92
C PRO A 86 -24.47 -18.75 -12.79
N ALA A 87 -25.74 -18.93 -13.15
CA ALA A 87 -26.80 -19.15 -12.16
C ALA A 87 -26.52 -20.42 -11.32
N GLY A 88 -26.38 -20.26 -10.00
CA GLY A 88 -26.24 -21.37 -9.04
C GLY A 88 -24.84 -21.58 -8.44
N LEU A 89 -23.86 -20.71 -8.76
CA LEU A 89 -22.50 -20.77 -8.22
C LEU A 89 -22.07 -19.41 -7.61
N ASP A 90 -22.83 -18.93 -6.62
CA ASP A 90 -22.47 -17.75 -5.80
C ASP A 90 -21.54 -18.11 -4.63
N THR A 91 -20.79 -19.21 -4.73
CA THR A 91 -19.80 -19.58 -3.72
C THR A 91 -18.44 -18.97 -4.07
N TYR A 92 -17.78 -18.35 -3.09
CA TYR A 92 -16.45 -17.74 -3.25
C TYR A 92 -15.42 -18.70 -3.90
N SER A 93 -15.48 -19.98 -3.55
CA SER A 93 -14.61 -21.00 -4.15
C SER A 93 -14.87 -21.21 -5.64
N GLY A 94 -16.13 -21.14 -6.08
CA GLY A 94 -16.50 -21.22 -7.49
C GLY A 94 -16.01 -20.01 -8.26
N LEU A 95 -16.23 -18.81 -7.74
CA LEU A 95 -15.73 -17.56 -8.34
C LEU A 95 -14.20 -17.54 -8.46
N SER A 96 -13.49 -17.91 -7.38
CA SER A 96 -12.02 -17.94 -7.37
C SER A 96 -11.46 -18.94 -8.36
N LEU A 97 -12.05 -20.12 -8.48
CA LEU A 97 -11.63 -21.14 -9.45
C LEU A 97 -11.82 -20.65 -10.89
N MET A 98 -12.91 -19.94 -11.16
CA MET A 98 -13.17 -19.42 -12.50
C MET A 98 -12.24 -18.24 -12.85
N VAL A 99 -11.92 -17.35 -11.89
CA VAL A 99 -10.91 -16.30 -12.05
C VAL A 99 -9.52 -16.90 -12.29
N GLU A 100 -9.18 -17.98 -11.60
CA GLU A 100 -7.92 -18.70 -11.80
C GLU A 100 -7.80 -19.28 -13.21
N GLN A 101 -8.87 -19.93 -13.70
CA GLN A 101 -8.93 -20.47 -15.07
C GLN A 101 -8.85 -19.37 -16.14
N GLU A 102 -9.41 -18.18 -15.88
CA GLU A 102 -9.33 -17.04 -16.80
C GLU A 102 -7.90 -16.46 -16.84
N ASN A 103 -7.30 -16.29 -15.68
CA ASN A 103 -5.91 -15.84 -15.57
C ASN A 103 -4.92 -16.83 -16.20
N GLU A 104 -5.15 -18.14 -16.09
CA GLU A 104 -4.29 -19.17 -16.71
C GLU A 104 -4.22 -19.02 -18.23
N LYS A 105 -5.33 -18.67 -18.89
CA LYS A 105 -5.37 -18.43 -20.34
C LYS A 105 -4.59 -17.18 -20.73
N LEU A 106 -4.76 -16.10 -19.98
CA LEU A 106 -4.05 -14.84 -20.22
C LEU A 106 -2.57 -14.91 -19.82
N ALA A 107 -2.20 -15.84 -18.94
CA ALA A 107 -0.84 -15.97 -18.42
C ALA A 107 0.19 -16.15 -19.52
N VAL A 108 -0.07 -16.97 -20.54
CA VAL A 108 0.89 -17.18 -21.65
C VAL A 108 1.07 -15.91 -22.47
N SER A 109 -0.02 -15.19 -22.77
CA SER A 109 0.05 -13.91 -23.49
C SER A 109 0.77 -12.84 -22.67
N SER A 110 0.44 -12.75 -21.38
CA SER A 110 1.10 -11.85 -20.42
C SER A 110 2.58 -12.14 -20.29
N GLN A 111 2.98 -13.41 -20.18
CA GLN A 111 4.39 -13.82 -20.12
C GLN A 111 5.15 -13.45 -21.40
N ASN A 112 4.54 -13.66 -22.57
CA ASN A 112 5.16 -13.27 -23.84
C ASN A 112 5.34 -11.75 -23.93
N TYR A 113 4.34 -10.98 -23.47
CA TYR A 113 4.40 -9.53 -23.38
C TYR A 113 5.51 -9.06 -22.41
N GLU A 114 5.53 -9.61 -21.19
CA GLU A 114 6.54 -9.32 -20.17
C GLU A 114 7.94 -9.66 -20.68
N HIS A 115 8.13 -10.83 -21.30
CA HIS A 115 9.42 -11.20 -21.90
C HIS A 115 9.83 -10.25 -23.03
N GLY A 116 8.88 -9.85 -23.89
CA GLY A 116 9.10 -8.84 -24.91
C GLY A 116 9.54 -7.50 -24.32
N MET A 117 8.88 -7.08 -23.23
CA MET A 117 9.20 -5.86 -22.50
C MET A 117 10.58 -5.93 -21.84
N LYS A 118 10.95 -7.06 -21.23
CA LYS A 118 12.31 -7.29 -20.68
C LYS A 118 13.37 -7.03 -21.74
N ARG A 119 13.19 -7.63 -22.93
CA ARG A 119 14.14 -7.47 -24.05
C ARG A 119 14.19 -6.03 -24.56
N LEU A 120 13.06 -5.33 -24.59
CA LEU A 120 13.01 -3.93 -25.01
C LEU A 120 13.74 -3.03 -24.00
N LEU A 121 13.42 -3.16 -22.72
CA LEU A 121 14.05 -2.36 -21.66
C LEU A 121 15.55 -2.65 -21.56
N GLN A 122 16.00 -3.89 -21.75
CA GLN A 122 17.43 -4.23 -21.79
C GLN A 122 18.14 -3.47 -22.91
N ARG A 123 17.51 -3.37 -24.09
CA ARG A 123 18.06 -2.59 -25.21
C ARG A 123 18.08 -1.10 -24.90
N VAL A 124 17.05 -0.58 -24.23
CA VAL A 124 17.00 0.82 -23.80
C VAL A 124 18.14 1.13 -22.82
N LEU A 125 18.38 0.27 -21.82
CA LEU A 125 19.48 0.43 -20.87
C LEU A 125 20.86 0.40 -21.55
N LEU A 126 21.06 -0.48 -22.54
CA LEU A 126 22.27 -0.50 -23.36
C LEU A 126 22.47 0.79 -24.18
N LEU A 127 21.38 1.35 -24.72
CA LEU A 127 21.42 2.63 -25.44
C LEU A 127 21.71 3.79 -24.48
N MET A 128 21.11 3.80 -23.28
CA MET A 128 21.37 4.78 -22.24
C MET A 128 22.85 4.74 -21.83
N LYS A 129 23.42 3.56 -21.59
CA LYS A 129 24.85 3.38 -21.33
C LYS A 129 25.74 4.03 -22.39
N LYS A 130 25.41 3.84 -23.68
CA LYS A 130 26.21 4.38 -24.79
C LYS A 130 26.06 5.89 -24.98
N HIS A 131 24.86 6.43 -24.77
CA HIS A 131 24.52 7.80 -25.17
C HIS A 131 24.36 8.79 -24.02
N TYR A 132 24.28 8.34 -22.76
CA TYR A 132 24.19 9.24 -21.60
C TYR A 132 25.60 9.65 -21.16
N THR A 133 26.12 10.67 -21.84
CA THR A 133 27.44 11.26 -21.56
C THR A 133 27.43 12.23 -20.38
N GLU A 134 26.27 12.75 -20.02
CA GLU A 134 26.03 13.68 -18.90
C GLU A 134 25.18 12.99 -17.83
N GLU A 135 25.28 13.49 -16.60
CA GLU A 135 24.48 13.02 -15.46
C GLU A 135 23.01 13.36 -15.69
N ARG A 136 22.12 12.36 -15.53
CA ARG A 136 20.66 12.54 -15.64
C ARG A 136 19.98 12.04 -14.39
N MET A 137 18.87 12.69 -14.04
CA MET A 137 18.06 12.28 -12.90
C MET A 137 17.00 11.28 -13.35
N ALA A 138 17.00 10.10 -12.75
CA ALA A 138 15.90 9.13 -12.82
C ALA A 138 15.06 9.22 -11.56
N ARG A 139 13.75 9.11 -11.75
CA ARG A 139 12.80 8.94 -10.67
C ARG A 139 12.49 7.45 -10.53
N ILE A 140 12.94 6.84 -9.46
CA ILE A 140 12.68 5.44 -9.12
C ILE A 140 11.54 5.40 -8.09
N LEU A 141 10.62 4.46 -8.27
CA LEU A 141 9.57 4.20 -7.30
C LEU A 141 10.04 3.05 -6.40
N GLY A 142 10.32 3.34 -5.14
CA GLY A 142 10.72 2.36 -4.14
C GLY A 142 9.56 1.46 -3.69
N PRO A 143 9.85 0.39 -2.90
CA PRO A 143 8.86 -0.59 -2.44
C PRO A 143 7.65 0.01 -1.70
N ASP A 144 7.82 1.16 -1.06
CA ASP A 144 6.79 1.84 -0.27
C ASP A 144 6.12 3.01 -1.00
N ASN A 145 6.21 3.06 -2.34
CA ASN A 145 5.73 4.17 -3.16
C ASN A 145 6.55 5.46 -2.97
N ASP A 146 7.73 5.34 -2.37
CA ASP A 146 8.68 6.42 -2.19
C ASP A 146 9.33 6.81 -3.51
N ILE A 147 9.44 8.11 -3.73
CA ILE A 147 10.08 8.67 -4.90
C ILE A 147 11.55 8.90 -4.58
N GLU A 148 12.42 8.05 -5.11
CA GLU A 148 13.87 8.25 -5.06
C GLU A 148 14.34 8.91 -6.35
N LEU A 149 14.88 10.12 -6.24
CA LEU A 149 15.60 10.75 -7.34
C LEU A 149 17.06 10.33 -7.28
N VAL A 150 17.43 9.44 -8.19
CA VAL A 150 18.80 8.96 -8.36
C VAL A 150 19.40 9.66 -9.57
N SER A 151 20.52 10.34 -9.37
CA SER A 151 21.32 10.82 -10.49
C SER A 151 22.24 9.69 -10.97
N PHE A 152 22.30 9.49 -12.28
CA PHE A 152 23.12 8.44 -12.88
C PHE A 152 23.69 8.89 -14.22
N ARG A 153 24.86 8.36 -14.56
CA ARG A 153 25.52 8.51 -15.86
C ARG A 153 25.55 7.18 -16.59
N GLY A 154 25.73 7.22 -17.92
CA GLY A 154 25.83 5.99 -18.72
C GLY A 154 26.97 5.05 -18.29
N SER A 155 28.03 5.56 -17.68
CA SER A 155 29.14 4.77 -17.12
C SER A 155 28.73 3.87 -15.95
N ASP A 156 27.71 4.28 -15.20
CA ASP A 156 27.32 3.66 -13.94
C ASP A 156 26.42 2.44 -14.21
N LEU A 157 25.87 2.35 -15.42
CA LEU A 157 25.13 1.19 -15.90
C LEU A 157 26.09 0.08 -16.28
N SER A 158 25.95 -1.08 -15.64
CA SER A 158 26.75 -2.27 -15.95
C SER A 158 26.43 -2.80 -17.36
N GLY A 159 25.22 -2.55 -17.89
CA GLY A 159 24.78 -3.01 -19.21
C GLY A 159 24.45 -4.50 -19.25
N GLY A 160 24.40 -5.14 -18.08
CA GLY A 160 23.97 -6.52 -17.87
C GLY A 160 22.98 -6.61 -16.71
N GLU A 161 22.16 -5.57 -16.48
CA GLU A 161 21.18 -5.59 -15.40
C GLU A 161 20.26 -6.80 -15.58
N ASP A 162 20.24 -7.69 -14.57
CA ASP A 162 19.28 -8.78 -14.52
C ASP A 162 17.92 -8.23 -14.11
N MET A 163 17.16 -7.76 -15.10
CA MET A 163 15.80 -7.31 -14.87
C MET A 163 14.87 -8.49 -14.64
N ASN A 164 14.47 -8.67 -13.39
CA ASN A 164 13.40 -9.60 -13.05
C ASN A 164 12.07 -8.87 -13.16
N ILE A 165 11.27 -9.24 -14.16
CA ILE A 165 9.87 -8.82 -14.23
C ILE A 165 9.09 -9.74 -13.31
N VAL A 166 8.30 -9.14 -12.43
CA VAL A 166 7.39 -9.88 -11.56
C VAL A 166 6.30 -10.49 -12.45
N GLN A 167 6.35 -11.82 -12.59
CA GLN A 167 5.44 -12.55 -13.46
C GLN A 167 3.99 -12.31 -13.03
N GLY A 168 3.17 -11.82 -13.95
CA GLY A 168 1.77 -11.47 -13.65
C GLY A 168 1.55 -10.03 -13.21
N SER A 169 2.59 -9.17 -13.19
CA SER A 169 2.40 -7.73 -12.98
C SER A 169 1.58 -7.08 -14.09
N SER A 170 1.53 -7.71 -15.26
CA SER A 170 0.76 -7.21 -16.41
C SER A 170 -0.64 -7.82 -16.50
N LEU A 171 -0.97 -8.79 -15.63
CA LEU A 171 -2.32 -9.32 -15.56
C LEU A 171 -3.23 -8.29 -14.88
N PRO A 172 -4.40 -7.97 -15.47
CA PRO A 172 -5.36 -7.12 -14.82
C PRO A 172 -5.95 -7.87 -13.62
N GLU A 173 -5.46 -7.58 -12.42
CA GLU A 173 -6.16 -8.03 -11.21
C GLU A 173 -7.51 -7.30 -11.10
N MET A 174 -8.59 -8.07 -10.94
CA MET A 174 -9.89 -7.48 -10.66
C MET A 174 -9.85 -6.83 -9.28
N LYS A 175 -10.09 -5.51 -9.21
CA LYS A 175 -10.06 -4.76 -7.95
C LYS A 175 -10.98 -5.35 -6.88
N SER A 176 -12.13 -5.91 -7.28
CA SER A 176 -13.05 -6.60 -6.38
C SER A 176 -12.44 -7.88 -5.79
N ALA A 177 -11.88 -8.75 -6.63
CA ALA A 177 -11.23 -9.99 -6.16
C ALA A 177 -10.02 -9.71 -5.27
N GLN A 178 -9.28 -8.63 -5.55
CA GLN A 178 -8.17 -8.16 -4.71
C GLN A 178 -8.68 -7.68 -3.35
N GLN A 179 -9.72 -6.84 -3.33
CA GLN A 179 -10.35 -6.36 -2.08
C GLN A 179 -10.92 -7.51 -1.25
N ASP A 180 -11.62 -8.47 -1.85
CA ASP A 180 -12.16 -9.64 -1.14
C ASP A 180 -11.04 -10.54 -0.57
N ARG A 181 -9.94 -10.71 -1.31
CA ARG A 181 -8.76 -11.43 -0.81
C ARG A 181 -8.17 -10.73 0.41
N ILE A 182 -8.02 -9.41 0.35
CA ILE A 182 -7.48 -8.60 1.45
C ILE A 182 -8.41 -8.68 2.67
N MET A 183 -9.73 -8.58 2.48
CA MET A 183 -10.70 -8.77 3.56
C MET A 183 -10.66 -10.19 4.15
N THR A 184 -10.45 -11.22 3.33
CA THR A 184 -10.27 -12.59 3.82
C THR A 184 -9.00 -12.73 4.67
N LEU A 185 -7.90 -12.05 4.29
CA LEU A 185 -6.66 -12.02 5.06
C LEU A 185 -6.83 -11.27 6.38
N TRP A 186 -7.63 -10.20 6.37
CA TRP A 186 -8.04 -9.46 7.57
C TRP A 186 -8.83 -10.33 8.53
N ASP A 187 -9.87 -11.01 8.04
CA ASP A 187 -10.73 -11.89 8.84
C ASP A 187 -9.95 -13.07 9.42
N LYS A 188 -8.91 -13.54 8.72
CA LYS A 188 -7.99 -14.58 9.19
C LYS A 188 -6.89 -14.06 10.13
N GLY A 189 -6.82 -12.75 10.38
CA GLY A 189 -5.85 -12.14 11.29
C GLY A 189 -4.41 -12.14 10.75
N ALA A 190 -4.22 -12.10 9.43
CA ALA A 190 -2.89 -12.07 8.82
C ALA A 190 -2.27 -10.65 8.78
N ILE A 191 -3.10 -9.61 8.81
CA ILE A 191 -2.68 -8.20 8.77
C ILE A 191 -2.61 -7.68 10.20
N VAL A 192 -1.46 -7.91 10.83
CA VAL A 192 -1.21 -7.55 12.24
C VAL A 192 0.06 -6.71 12.37
N LYS A 193 0.06 -5.80 13.35
CA LYS A 193 1.24 -5.05 13.77
C LYS A 193 2.22 -6.01 14.46
N LYS A 194 3.45 -5.53 14.71
CA LYS A 194 4.50 -6.27 15.42
C LYS A 194 4.09 -6.72 16.84
N ASP A 195 3.08 -6.05 17.41
CA ASP A 195 2.47 -6.34 18.72
C ASP A 195 1.32 -7.39 18.64
N GLY A 196 1.01 -7.90 17.45
CA GLY A 196 -0.04 -8.90 17.24
C GLY A 196 -1.47 -8.35 17.22
N SER A 197 -1.66 -7.04 17.41
CA SER A 197 -2.92 -6.34 17.18
C SER A 197 -3.21 -6.19 15.68
N PRO A 198 -4.48 -6.19 15.24
CA PRO A 198 -4.82 -5.93 13.84
C PRO A 198 -4.26 -4.58 13.38
N ASP A 199 -3.81 -4.48 12.13
CA ASP A 199 -3.30 -3.24 11.54
C ASP A 199 -4.26 -2.64 10.50
N PRO A 200 -5.20 -1.76 10.93
CA PRO A 200 -6.12 -1.09 10.00
C PRO A 200 -5.40 -0.23 8.96
N GLN A 201 -4.19 0.25 9.25
CA GLN A 201 -3.45 1.12 8.33
C GLN A 201 -2.88 0.30 7.17
N ALA A 202 -2.28 -0.85 7.47
CA ALA A 202 -1.84 -1.79 6.45
C ALA A 202 -3.02 -2.30 5.61
N LEU A 203 -4.18 -2.56 6.23
CA LEU A 203 -5.40 -2.94 5.52
C LEU A 203 -5.83 -1.87 4.50
N LEU A 204 -5.92 -0.61 4.93
CA LEU A 204 -6.35 0.50 4.07
C LEU A 204 -5.35 0.75 2.91
N LYS A 205 -4.05 0.65 3.18
CA LYS A 205 -3.00 0.73 2.15
C LYS A 205 -3.16 -0.40 1.12
N LEU A 206 -3.37 -1.64 1.58
CA LEU A 206 -3.57 -2.80 0.70
C LEU A 206 -4.85 -2.69 -0.13
N MET A 207 -5.93 -2.14 0.42
CA MET A 207 -7.19 -1.94 -0.31
C MET A 207 -7.14 -0.79 -1.34
N GLY A 208 -5.98 -0.12 -1.48
CA GLY A 208 -5.81 1.03 -2.36
C GLY A 208 -6.57 2.27 -1.88
N MET A 209 -6.98 2.30 -0.60
CA MET A 209 -7.71 3.38 0.05
C MET A 209 -6.80 4.22 0.96
N GLY A 210 -5.48 4.07 0.84
CA GLY A 210 -4.46 4.71 1.68
C GLY A 210 -4.29 6.22 1.51
N ASP A 211 -5.25 6.92 0.90
CA ASP A 211 -5.19 8.36 0.58
C ASP A 211 -6.04 9.22 1.53
N SER A 212 -6.45 8.70 2.69
CA SER A 212 -7.20 9.47 3.70
C SER A 212 -6.28 10.29 4.64
N ASN A 213 -5.57 11.26 4.03
CA ASN A 213 -5.40 12.68 4.33
C ASN A 213 -4.96 13.34 5.66
N GLU A 214 -4.69 12.69 6.81
CA GLU A 214 -4.05 13.46 7.92
C GLU A 214 -3.03 12.67 8.75
N LEU A 215 -3.34 11.43 9.16
CA LEU A 215 -2.41 10.62 9.95
C LEU A 215 -1.26 10.06 9.10
N PHE A 216 -1.52 9.74 7.83
CA PHE A 216 -0.51 9.24 6.89
C PHE A 216 0.48 10.33 6.51
N GLU A 217 0.04 11.58 6.39
CA GLU A 217 0.92 12.71 6.04
C GLU A 217 1.96 12.95 7.15
N MET A 218 1.56 12.96 8.41
CA MET A 218 2.50 13.18 9.52
C MET A 218 3.55 12.07 9.64
N GLN A 219 3.13 10.80 9.63
CA GLN A 219 4.07 9.68 9.69
C GLN A 219 5.01 9.67 8.47
N GLN A 220 4.49 9.92 7.28
CA GLN A 220 5.30 9.97 6.06
C GLN A 220 6.26 11.17 6.05
N LEU A 221 5.88 12.30 6.66
CA LEU A 221 6.78 13.43 6.86
C LEU A 221 7.95 13.06 7.78
N ASP A 222 7.71 12.35 8.89
CA ASP A 222 8.76 11.86 9.78
C ASP A 222 9.65 10.81 9.09
N GLU A 223 9.08 9.86 8.33
CA GLU A 223 9.83 8.89 7.55
C GLU A 223 10.75 9.58 6.52
N ASN A 224 10.21 10.53 5.76
CA ASN A 224 10.98 11.32 4.79
C ASN A 224 12.08 12.14 5.47
N LYS A 225 11.81 12.65 6.67
CA LYS A 225 12.80 13.41 7.43
C LYS A 225 13.95 12.53 7.90
N ALA A 226 13.66 11.37 8.49
CA ALA A 226 14.68 10.41 8.91
C ALA A 226 15.55 9.95 7.72
N LYS A 227 14.96 9.76 6.53
CA LYS A 227 15.71 9.46 5.30
C LYS A 227 16.62 10.62 4.86
N MET A 228 16.14 11.86 4.95
CA MET A 228 16.95 13.04 4.65
C MET A 228 18.13 13.18 5.61
N GLU A 229 17.93 12.85 6.89
CA GLU A 229 19.00 12.81 7.89
C GLU A 229 20.03 11.70 7.57
N ASN A 230 19.59 10.50 7.18
CA ASN A 230 20.49 9.43 6.70
C ASN A 230 21.37 9.89 5.52
N LYS A 231 20.74 10.55 4.53
CA LYS A 231 21.47 11.10 3.38
C LYS A 231 22.45 12.21 3.78
N GLN A 232 22.12 13.00 4.81
CA GLN A 232 23.03 13.99 5.35
C GLN A 232 24.27 13.33 5.98
N PHE A 233 24.11 12.21 6.70
CA PHE A 233 25.24 11.45 7.24
C PHE A 233 26.15 10.91 6.13
N GLU A 234 25.58 10.40 5.04
CA GLU A 234 26.36 9.98 3.86
C GLU A 234 27.14 11.14 3.24
N GLN A 235 26.51 12.32 3.12
CA GLN A 235 27.18 13.51 2.58
C GLN A 235 28.32 13.99 3.49
N LEU A 236 28.15 13.89 4.81
CA LEU A 236 29.21 14.21 5.78
C LEU A 236 30.41 13.26 5.61
N ALA A 237 30.16 11.96 5.36
CA ALA A 237 31.22 10.98 5.11
C ALA A 237 32.00 11.23 3.81
N GLN A 238 31.37 11.83 2.80
CA GLN A 238 32.03 12.14 1.53
C GLN A 238 32.92 13.39 1.62
N ASN A 239 32.77 14.24 2.64
CA ASN A 239 33.51 15.48 2.76
C ASN A 239 34.80 15.30 3.61
N PRO A 240 36.01 15.36 3.01
CA PRO A 240 37.26 15.12 3.73
C PRO A 240 37.57 16.17 4.80
N GLU A 241 37.12 17.41 4.65
CA GLU A 241 37.30 18.45 5.68
C GLU A 241 36.50 18.14 6.96
N VAL A 242 35.28 17.62 6.78
CA VAL A 242 34.40 17.24 7.89
C VAL A 242 35.00 16.06 8.67
N LEU A 243 35.57 15.09 7.97
CA LEU A 243 36.19 13.93 8.61
C LEU A 243 37.38 14.33 9.49
N GLN A 244 38.22 15.24 9.01
CA GLN A 244 39.36 15.75 9.79
C GLN A 244 38.90 16.50 11.04
N LEU A 245 37.82 17.28 10.92
CA LEU A 245 37.22 18.02 12.01
C LEU A 245 36.61 17.07 13.07
N LEU A 246 35.98 15.97 12.64
CA LEU A 246 35.44 14.94 13.53
C LEU A 246 36.53 14.18 14.30
N GLN A 247 37.65 13.87 13.64
CA GLN A 247 38.79 13.25 14.33
C GLN A 247 39.38 14.18 15.40
N GLN A 248 39.47 15.48 15.10
CA GLN A 248 39.90 16.48 16.09
C GLN A 248 38.91 16.58 17.25
N TYR A 249 37.61 16.56 16.96
CA TYR A 249 36.56 16.56 17.97
C TYR A 249 36.64 15.34 18.89
N ASN A 250 36.76 14.13 18.34
CA ASN A 250 36.88 12.89 19.12
C ASN A 250 38.12 12.90 20.03
N MET A 251 39.25 13.44 19.55
CA MET A 251 40.44 13.62 20.40
C MET A 251 40.19 14.61 21.55
N GLN A 252 39.51 15.73 21.26
CA GLN A 252 39.17 16.73 22.27
C GLN A 252 38.20 16.16 23.32
N GLN A 253 37.23 15.35 22.88
CA GLN A 253 36.27 14.67 23.75
C GLN A 253 36.94 13.67 24.69
N GLN A 254 37.87 12.84 24.18
CA GLN A 254 38.63 11.91 25.04
C GLN A 254 39.52 12.64 26.06
N GLN A 255 40.14 13.76 25.68
CA GLN A 255 40.90 14.58 26.63
C GLN A 255 40.01 15.19 27.71
N PHE A 256 38.81 15.63 27.34
CA PHE A 256 37.83 16.15 28.26
C PHE A 256 37.35 15.07 29.24
N GLU A 257 37.01 13.87 28.75
CA GLU A 257 36.59 12.75 29.60
C GLU A 257 37.68 12.33 30.59
N GLN A 258 38.95 12.25 30.16
CA GLN A 258 40.06 11.95 31.07
C GLN A 258 40.22 13.03 32.15
N GLN A 259 40.11 14.32 31.79
CA GLN A 259 40.16 15.40 32.77
C GLN A 259 38.97 15.37 33.74
N ALA A 260 37.77 15.11 33.23
CA ALA A 260 36.56 14.99 34.04
C ALA A 260 36.68 13.83 35.04
N GLN A 261 37.23 12.69 34.62
CA GLN A 261 37.42 11.51 35.47
C GLN A 261 38.46 11.76 36.58
N VAL A 262 39.54 12.49 36.28
CA VAL A 262 40.54 12.91 37.28
C VAL A 262 39.94 13.90 38.29
N MET A 263 39.11 14.85 37.84
CA MET A 263 38.40 15.77 38.74
C MET A 263 37.38 15.06 39.64
N GLN A 264 36.62 14.11 39.08
CA GLN A 264 35.69 13.29 39.85
C GLN A 264 36.41 12.47 40.92
N MET A 265 37.60 11.94 40.62
CA MET A 265 38.43 11.26 41.63
C MET A 265 38.93 12.17 42.76
N GLN A 266 39.02 13.48 42.52
CA GLN A 266 39.35 14.47 43.56
C GLN A 266 38.10 14.99 44.30
N GLY A 267 36.91 14.46 44.01
CA GLY A 267 35.65 14.88 44.62
C GLY A 267 35.16 16.25 44.14
N ILE A 268 35.66 16.74 43.00
CA ILE A 268 35.25 18.00 42.38
C ILE A 268 34.31 17.66 41.23
N ASP A 269 33.06 18.12 41.29
CA ASP A 269 32.13 17.96 40.17
C ASP A 269 32.65 18.72 38.93
N PRO A 270 32.92 18.04 37.81
CA PRO A 270 33.50 18.65 36.60
C PRO A 270 32.68 19.83 36.08
N MET A 271 31.35 19.76 36.24
CA MET A 271 30.42 20.78 35.79
C MET A 271 30.41 22.02 36.70
N GLN A 272 30.69 21.87 38.01
CA GLN A 272 30.87 22.99 38.94
C GLN A 272 32.22 23.69 38.77
N ALA A 273 33.22 23.00 38.18
CA ALA A 273 34.53 23.55 37.86
C ALA A 273 34.55 24.41 36.58
N GLY A 274 33.40 24.61 35.91
CA GLY A 274 33.27 25.43 34.71
C GLY A 274 33.78 24.77 33.42
N MET A 275 34.05 23.46 33.46
CA MET A 275 34.40 22.69 32.26
C MET A 275 33.13 22.33 31.48
N GLN A 276 32.99 22.89 30.27
CA GLN A 276 31.90 22.56 29.36
C GLN A 276 32.35 21.49 28.35
N PRO A 277 31.49 20.51 28.02
CA PRO A 277 31.81 19.52 27.01
C PRO A 277 32.06 20.21 25.66
N PRO A 278 33.06 19.75 24.88
CA PRO A 278 33.29 20.28 23.54
C PRO A 278 32.04 20.08 22.68
N GLN A 279 31.61 21.15 22.01
CA GLN A 279 30.46 21.10 21.11
C GLN A 279 30.89 20.61 19.73
N LEU A 280 30.02 19.86 19.07
CA LEU A 280 30.24 19.40 17.70
C LEU A 280 30.48 20.60 16.78
N PRO A 281 31.58 20.62 16.02
CA PRO A 281 31.96 21.76 15.19
C PRO A 281 31.24 21.76 13.82
N ILE A 282 30.32 20.83 13.62
CA ILE A 282 29.50 20.68 12.40
C ILE A 282 28.00 20.64 12.76
N PRO A 283 27.13 21.18 11.89
CA PRO A 283 25.68 21.03 12.05
C PRO A 283 25.29 19.57 11.78
N THR A 284 25.06 18.81 12.85
CA THR A 284 24.44 17.48 12.76
C THR A 284 22.92 17.61 12.78
N PRO A 285 22.19 16.62 12.24
CA PRO A 285 20.76 16.46 12.53
C PRO A 285 20.51 16.57 14.03
N GLN A 286 19.43 17.25 14.42
CA GLN A 286 19.06 17.44 15.82
C GLN A 286 17.74 16.75 16.09
N VAL A 287 17.70 15.96 17.16
CA VAL A 287 16.47 15.35 17.67
C VAL A 287 15.56 16.44 18.23
N ARG A 288 14.30 16.46 17.79
CA ARG A 288 13.29 17.43 18.24
C ARG A 288 12.10 16.70 18.85
N ASP A 289 11.50 17.30 19.87
CA ASP A 289 10.41 16.76 20.67
C ASP A 289 9.13 16.40 19.90
N PHE A 290 8.87 17.06 18.77
CA PHE A 290 7.67 16.83 17.97
C PHE A 290 7.82 15.73 16.90
N TYR A 291 8.95 15.05 16.83
CA TYR A 291 9.15 13.93 15.89
C TYR A 291 8.52 12.65 16.42
N ASP A 292 7.98 11.83 15.53
CA ASP A 292 7.75 10.42 15.85
C ASP A 292 9.10 9.70 15.95
N HIS A 293 9.54 9.54 17.21
CA HIS A 293 10.80 8.92 17.55
C HIS A 293 10.81 7.41 17.25
N GLU A 294 9.66 6.72 17.27
CA GLU A 294 9.61 5.29 16.89
C GLU A 294 9.96 5.11 15.41
N VAL A 295 9.38 5.97 14.57
CA VAL A 295 9.62 5.98 13.12
C VAL A 295 11.08 6.32 12.81
N HIS A 296 11.65 7.34 13.45
CA HIS A 296 13.06 7.70 13.24
C HIS A 296 13.99 6.55 13.63
N VAL A 297 13.80 5.93 14.81
CA VAL A 297 14.61 4.78 15.24
C VAL A 297 14.49 3.62 14.27
N TYR A 298 13.29 3.35 13.74
CA TYR A 298 13.09 2.31 12.73
C TYR A 298 13.88 2.62 11.45
N MET A 299 13.78 3.84 10.92
CA MET A 299 14.42 4.26 9.68
C MET A 299 15.95 4.33 9.80
N HIS A 300 16.49 4.83 10.92
CA HIS A 300 17.93 4.82 11.16
C HIS A 300 18.47 3.40 11.37
N ASN A 301 17.73 2.51 12.05
CA ASN A 301 18.16 1.11 12.17
C ASN A 301 18.08 0.35 10.85
N ALA A 302 17.18 0.71 9.94
CA ALA A 302 17.20 0.19 8.57
C ALA A 302 18.48 0.64 7.84
N PHE A 303 18.85 1.92 7.98
CA PHE A 303 20.11 2.45 7.44
C PHE A 303 21.36 1.78 8.05
N ARG A 304 21.40 1.59 9.37
CA ARG A 304 22.50 0.89 10.09
C ARG A 304 22.68 -0.58 9.66
N LYS A 305 21.66 -1.18 9.06
CA LYS A 305 21.71 -2.54 8.49
C LYS A 305 22.10 -2.58 7.01
N SER A 306 22.26 -1.43 6.37
CA SER A 306 22.62 -1.33 4.96
C SER A 306 24.12 -1.46 4.77
N SER A 307 24.55 -1.94 3.59
CA SER A 307 25.99 -1.94 3.23
C SER A 307 26.58 -0.53 3.19
N VAL A 308 25.76 0.49 2.94
CA VAL A 308 26.20 1.88 2.90
C VAL A 308 26.74 2.29 4.27
N TYR A 309 26.05 1.91 5.35
CA TYR A 309 26.50 2.20 6.72
C TYR A 309 27.81 1.48 7.06
N ASP A 310 27.96 0.22 6.65
CA ASP A 310 29.18 -0.56 6.87
C ASP A 310 30.42 0.07 6.20
N GLU A 311 30.23 0.78 5.09
CA GLU A 311 31.28 1.48 4.35
C GLU A 311 31.59 2.89 4.91
N LEU A 312 30.75 3.42 5.82
CA LEU A 312 30.98 4.75 6.40
C LEU A 312 32.23 4.77 7.29
N PRO A 313 32.94 5.90 7.35
CA PRO A 313 34.02 6.10 8.31
C PRO A 313 33.52 5.90 9.76
N PRO A 314 34.34 5.32 10.66
CA PRO A 314 33.95 5.06 12.05
C PRO A 314 33.45 6.31 12.79
N GLU A 315 34.02 7.48 12.48
CA GLU A 315 33.62 8.75 13.08
C GLU A 315 32.17 9.12 12.72
N VAL A 316 31.72 8.81 11.49
CA VAL A 316 30.35 9.07 11.05
C VAL A 316 29.39 7.99 11.57
N GLN A 317 29.85 6.73 11.65
CA GLN A 317 29.08 5.65 12.29
C GLN A 317 28.75 6.01 13.75
N GLN A 318 29.72 6.56 14.49
CA GLN A 318 29.50 7.04 15.85
C GLN A 318 28.44 8.14 15.95
N LEU A 319 28.44 9.11 15.02
CA LEU A 319 27.41 10.16 15.00
C LEU A 319 26.01 9.58 14.75
N VAL A 320 25.89 8.62 13.84
CA VAL A 320 24.61 7.95 13.55
C VAL A 320 24.13 7.19 14.79
N ASP A 321 25.03 6.46 15.45
CA ASP A 321 24.71 5.69 16.65
C ASP A 321 24.29 6.59 17.82
N GLU A 322 24.99 7.71 18.03
CA GLU A 322 24.63 8.72 19.03
C GLU A 322 23.27 9.37 18.73
N HIS A 323 23.01 9.69 17.45
CA HIS A 323 21.71 10.24 17.03
C HIS A 323 20.55 9.26 17.27
N VAL A 324 20.75 7.97 16.98
CA VAL A 324 19.77 6.93 17.30
C VAL A 324 19.55 6.83 18.80
N GLN A 325 20.62 6.91 19.60
CA GLN A 325 20.51 6.89 21.04
C GLN A 325 19.71 8.08 21.57
N GLN A 326 19.92 9.29 21.04
CA GLN A 326 19.13 10.47 21.40
C GLN A 326 17.63 10.27 21.13
N HIS A 327 17.29 9.65 19.99
CA HIS A 327 15.90 9.28 19.69
C HIS A 327 15.34 8.22 20.66
N MET A 328 16.14 7.23 21.05
CA MET A 328 15.73 6.23 22.04
C MET A 328 15.52 6.85 23.43
N GLU A 329 16.39 7.76 23.85
CA GLU A 329 16.26 8.49 25.11
C GLU A 329 15.00 9.35 25.11
N ALA A 330 14.72 10.06 24.01
CA ALA A 330 13.51 10.85 23.85
C ALA A 330 12.24 9.98 23.84
N LEU A 331 12.31 8.75 23.32
CA LEU A 331 11.23 7.76 23.39
C LEU A 331 10.93 7.33 24.83
N HIS A 332 11.98 7.10 25.63
CA HIS A 332 11.86 6.58 26.99
C HIS A 332 11.58 7.68 28.02
N ALA A 333 11.96 8.93 27.76
CA ALA A 333 11.76 10.08 28.65
C ALA A 333 10.32 10.23 29.21
N PRO A 334 9.25 10.19 28.39
CA PRO A 334 7.88 10.28 28.92
C PRO A 334 7.51 9.07 29.79
N MET A 335 7.97 7.87 29.41
CA MET A 335 7.69 6.63 30.14
C MET A 335 8.39 6.60 31.52
N GLU A 336 9.61 7.14 31.59
CA GLU A 336 10.33 7.30 32.85
C GLU A 336 9.71 8.37 33.75
N ALA A 337 9.22 9.47 33.17
CA ALA A 337 8.52 10.51 33.92
C ALA A 337 7.24 9.97 34.57
N ASP A 338 6.43 9.23 33.83
CA ASP A 338 5.22 8.58 34.36
C ASP A 338 5.54 7.56 35.45
N ARG A 339 6.58 6.74 35.23
CA ARG A 339 7.04 5.77 36.22
C ARG A 339 7.54 6.44 37.51
N ARG A 340 8.26 7.57 37.39
CA ARG A 340 8.69 8.36 38.54
C ARG A 340 7.48 8.93 39.30
N GLN A 341 6.49 9.47 38.60
CA GLN A 341 5.27 9.98 39.24
C GLN A 341 4.49 8.88 39.96
N GLN A 342 4.39 7.67 39.38
CA GLN A 342 3.76 6.53 40.05
C GLN A 342 4.51 6.11 41.33
N MET A 343 5.85 6.04 41.27
CA MET A 343 6.64 5.72 42.46
C MET A 343 6.53 6.80 43.54
N GLU A 344 6.46 8.08 43.16
CA GLU A 344 6.22 9.18 44.09
C GLU A 344 4.83 9.10 44.73
N GLN A 345 3.78 8.77 43.96
CA GLN A 345 2.44 8.55 44.49
C GLN A 345 2.37 7.36 45.44
N GLU A 346 3.02 6.25 45.11
CA GLU A 346 3.10 5.08 46.00
C GLU A 346 3.86 5.38 47.29
N GLN A 347 4.97 6.13 47.21
CA GLN A 347 5.71 6.58 48.39
C GLN A 347 4.85 7.49 49.26
N HIS A 348 4.13 8.44 48.65
CA HIS A 348 3.25 9.35 49.37
C HIS A 348 2.10 8.59 50.06
N MET A 349 1.49 7.62 49.39
CA MET A 349 0.47 6.75 50.01
C MET A 349 1.03 5.90 51.16
N GLN A 350 2.26 5.37 51.02
CA GLN A 350 2.89 4.62 52.10
C GLN A 350 3.23 5.51 53.30
N GLU A 351 3.67 6.75 53.08
CA GLU A 351 3.92 7.72 54.13
C GLU A 351 2.63 8.13 54.84
N GLU A 352 1.55 8.38 54.12
CA GLU A 352 0.23 8.65 54.70
C GLU A 352 -0.28 7.47 55.54
N GLN A 353 -0.16 6.24 55.04
CA GLN A 353 -0.52 5.04 55.80
C GLN A 353 0.32 4.88 57.07
N ARG A 354 1.63 5.20 57.01
CA ARG A 354 2.50 5.19 58.20
C ARG A 354 2.11 6.30 59.18
N ALA A 355 1.73 7.48 58.70
CA ALA A 355 1.26 8.59 59.52
C ALA A 355 -0.08 8.26 60.22
N MET A 356 -1.05 7.71 59.49
CA MET A 356 -2.33 7.25 60.05
C MET A 356 -2.12 6.16 61.11
N LYS A 357 -1.26 5.16 60.86
CA LYS A 357 -0.93 4.13 61.86
C LYS A 357 -0.31 4.71 63.12
N LYS A 358 0.60 5.70 62.99
CA LYS A 358 1.18 6.41 64.15
C LYS A 358 0.13 7.20 64.93
N GLN A 359 -0.80 7.85 64.23
CA GLN A 359 -1.88 8.63 64.85
C GLN A 359 -2.87 7.71 65.59
N ASP A 360 -3.23 6.57 65.01
CA ASP A 360 -4.09 5.59 65.66
C ASP A 360 -3.43 4.97 66.90
N LEU A 361 -2.13 4.65 66.82
CA LEU A 361 -1.36 4.22 67.99
C LEU A 361 -1.39 5.28 69.11
N GLN A 362 -1.18 6.56 68.78
CA GLN A 362 -1.24 7.64 69.77
C GLN A 362 -2.63 7.78 70.41
N LEU A 363 -3.70 7.59 69.63
CA LEU A 363 -5.07 7.62 70.15
C LEU A 363 -5.34 6.42 71.06
N GLN A 364 -4.84 5.24 70.73
CA GLN A 364 -4.93 4.05 71.58
C GLN A 364 -4.17 4.25 72.90
N HIS A 365 -2.94 4.75 72.87
CA HIS A 365 -2.18 5.09 74.07
C HIS A 365 -2.92 6.12 74.94
N ARG A 366 -3.47 7.18 74.34
CA ARG A 366 -4.23 8.19 75.08
C ARG A 366 -5.51 7.62 75.71
N LYS A 367 -6.17 6.66 75.06
CA LYS A 367 -7.35 5.97 75.64
C LYS A 367 -6.96 5.12 76.84
N LEU A 368 -5.86 4.37 76.75
CA LEU A 368 -5.32 3.58 77.85
C LEU A 368 -4.95 4.46 79.05
N ASP A 369 -4.27 5.59 78.81
CA ASP A 369 -3.92 6.55 79.88
C ASP A 369 -5.18 7.12 80.60
N ILE A 370 -6.28 7.32 79.85
CA ILE A 370 -7.55 7.79 80.42
C ILE A 370 -8.23 6.70 81.24
N GLU A 371 -8.17 5.44 80.79
CA GLU A 371 -8.70 4.30 81.53
C GLU A 371 -7.91 4.04 82.81
N GLU A 372 -6.58 4.08 82.77
CA GLU A 372 -5.74 3.97 83.97
C GLU A 372 -6.07 5.06 84.99
N LYS A 373 -6.20 6.32 84.56
CA LYS A 373 -6.60 7.43 85.44
C LYS A 373 -8.01 7.27 86.02
N LYS A 374 -8.93 6.61 85.31
CA LYS A 374 -10.26 6.28 85.83
C LYS A 374 -10.19 5.17 86.88
N VAL A 375 -9.38 4.15 86.66
CA VAL A 375 -9.15 3.05 87.60
C VAL A 375 -8.46 3.57 88.88
N GLU A 376 -7.44 4.42 88.76
CA GLU A 376 -6.79 5.05 89.92
C GLU A 376 -7.76 5.93 90.73
N LYS A 377 -8.68 6.64 90.06
CA LYS A 377 -9.74 7.41 90.73
C LYS A 377 -10.76 6.53 91.44
N GLN A 378 -11.01 5.31 90.96
CA GLN A 378 -11.89 4.35 91.62
C GLN A 378 -11.24 3.66 92.81
N MET A 379 -9.91 3.47 92.80
CA MET A 379 -9.18 2.89 93.94
C MET A 379 -8.88 3.89 95.08
N LYS A 380 -9.04 5.20 94.84
CA LYS A 380 -8.87 6.27 95.85
C LYS A 380 -10.17 6.70 96.54
N LYS A 381 -11.26 5.97 96.34
CA LYS A 381 -12.53 6.08 97.08
C LYS A 381 -12.74 4.81 97.87
#